data_AF-A0A960JKJ7-F1
#
_entry.id   AF-A0A960JKJ7-F1
#
_cell.length_a   1.000
_cell.length_b   1.000
_cell.length_c   1.000
_cell.angle_alpha   90.00
_cell.angle_beta   90.00
_cell.angle_gamma   90.00
#
_symmetry.space_group_name_H-M   'P 1'
#
loop_
_entity.id
_entity.type
_entity.pdbx_description
1 polymer ?
#
loop_
_entity_poly.entity_id
_entity_poly.type
_entity_poly.pdbx_seq_one_letter_code
_entity_poly.pdbx_strand_id
1 'polypeptide(L)'
;MGVVLIAIILLVVLAAVMVLATALRRNSDRAIGELSGETLRSDRKARKSQDGQGVPAGRMVEKSAEIERVSAAVVPASKGEVAEFTPPDPETIGVNRRQFLNRSAVTLTAFGTATFGAASMVAYLWPTGSSGFGSKINMGKIADLESAIDGANGFLYKPEARAWVVRYPGAALQKARNVYSDPELAGMEEGLLALYQKCPHLGCRVPECGTSQWFECPCHGSQYNQVGEKKGGPAPRGMDRFAMEVSGGNFVVNTGAIIEGPPIGTNTTGQEAEGPHCIGAATGEH
;
A
#
# COMPACT_ATOMS: atom_id res chain seq x y z
N MET A 1 -16.43 25.40 -5.35
CA MET A 1 -15.29 26.33 -5.16
C MET A 1 -15.25 26.96 -3.77
N GLY A 2 -16.38 27.38 -3.16
CA GLY A 2 -16.36 28.05 -1.84
C GLY A 2 -15.77 27.24 -0.68
N VAL A 3 -16.07 25.95 -0.56
CA VAL A 3 -15.59 25.10 0.55
C VAL A 3 -14.07 24.90 0.51
N VAL A 4 -13.51 24.74 -0.69
CA VAL A 4 -12.06 24.57 -0.90
C VAL A 4 -11.30 25.84 -0.50
N LEU A 5 -11.85 27.01 -0.85
CA LEU A 5 -11.23 28.30 -0.55
C LEU A 5 -11.25 28.59 0.97
N ILE A 6 -12.34 28.21 1.65
CA ILE A 6 -12.46 28.31 3.12
C ILE A 6 -11.45 27.39 3.82
N ALA A 7 -11.27 26.15 3.33
CA ALA A 7 -10.31 25.21 3.91
C ALA A 7 -8.86 25.69 3.78
N ILE A 8 -8.50 26.30 2.64
CA ILE A 8 -7.17 26.88 2.41
C ILE A 8 -6.92 28.06 3.36
N ILE A 9 -7.89 28.97 3.51
CA ILE A 9 -7.77 30.11 4.42
C ILE A 9 -7.59 29.63 5.86
N LEU A 10 -8.37 28.63 6.30
CA LEU A 10 -8.24 28.08 7.65
C LEU A 10 -6.86 27.46 7.90
N LEU A 11 -6.31 26.72 6.94
CA LEU A 11 -4.97 26.13 7.06
C LEU A 11 -3.87 27.20 7.12
N VAL A 12 -3.98 28.26 6.33
CA VAL A 12 -3.01 29.37 6.35
C VAL A 12 -3.06 30.13 7.67
N VAL A 13 -4.27 30.38 8.21
CA VAL A 13 -4.45 31.01 9.52
C VAL A 13 -3.87 30.13 10.63
N LEU A 14 -4.12 28.82 10.58
CA LEU A 14 -3.64 27.90 11.62
C LEU A 14 -2.11 27.77 11.60
N ALA A 15 -1.51 27.74 10.41
CA ALA A 15 -0.06 27.79 10.24
C ALA A 15 0.53 29.11 10.78
N ALA A 16 -0.09 30.26 10.48
CA ALA A 16 0.34 31.56 10.99
C ALA A 16 0.25 31.66 12.52
N VAL A 17 -0.82 31.13 13.12
CA VAL A 17 -0.99 31.07 14.58
C VAL A 17 0.08 30.18 15.22
N MET A 18 0.43 29.04 14.59
CA MET A 18 1.46 28.14 15.10
C MET A 18 2.86 28.78 15.04
N VAL A 19 3.19 29.47 13.96
CA VAL A 19 4.45 30.23 13.81
C VAL A 19 4.51 31.36 14.85
N LEU A 20 3.41 32.09 15.05
CA LEU A 20 3.36 33.16 16.05
C LEU A 20 3.46 32.61 17.49
N ALA A 21 2.77 31.52 17.80
CA ALA A 21 2.83 30.87 19.11
C ALA A 21 4.23 30.32 19.44
N THR A 22 4.96 29.84 18.44
CA THR A 22 6.35 29.37 18.60
C THR A 22 7.35 30.53 18.68
N ALA A 23 7.11 31.64 17.97
CA ALA A 23 7.91 32.85 18.07
C ALA A 23 7.75 33.55 19.44
N LEU A 24 6.53 33.53 20.01
CA LEU A 24 6.21 34.18 21.29
C LEU A 24 6.58 33.35 22.53
N ARG A 25 6.88 32.05 22.39
CA ARG A 25 7.38 31.21 23.49
C ARG A 25 8.84 31.58 23.83
N ARG A 26 9.02 32.67 24.58
CA ARG A 26 10.23 32.93 25.38
C ARG A 26 10.26 31.93 26.54
N ASN A 27 10.98 30.83 26.36
CA ASN A 27 11.35 29.96 27.48
C ASN A 27 12.47 30.64 28.29
N SER A 28 12.08 31.52 29.20
CA SER A 28 12.83 31.81 30.41
C SER A 28 12.18 31.00 31.53
N ASP A 29 12.98 30.38 32.40
CA ASP A 29 12.59 29.87 33.73
C ASP A 29 12.26 28.39 33.94
N ARG A 30 12.55 27.48 33.00
CA ARG A 30 12.58 26.03 33.33
C ARG A 30 13.77 25.31 32.71
N ALA A 31 14.95 25.60 33.24
CA ALA A 31 16.17 24.82 33.00
C ALA A 31 16.76 24.25 34.30
N ILE A 32 15.91 23.94 35.28
CA ILE A 32 16.28 23.08 36.41
C ILE A 32 15.32 21.90 36.35
N GLY A 33 15.77 20.82 35.70
CA GLY A 33 14.99 19.59 35.61
C GLY A 33 15.00 18.90 36.96
N GLU A 34 13.85 18.81 37.62
CA GLU A 34 13.68 17.88 38.73
C GLU A 34 13.65 16.46 38.16
N LEU A 35 14.60 15.63 38.60
CA LEU A 35 14.62 14.22 38.26
C LEU A 35 13.39 13.56 38.87
N SER A 36 12.62 12.82 38.06
CA SER A 36 11.49 12.04 38.56
C SER A 36 11.94 11.05 39.64
N GLY A 37 11.08 10.80 40.63
CA GLY A 37 11.38 9.83 41.70
C GLY A 37 11.71 8.43 41.16
N GLU A 38 11.15 8.07 40.00
CA GLU A 38 11.44 6.83 39.27
C GLU A 38 12.91 6.78 38.82
N THR A 39 13.41 7.85 38.22
CA THR A 39 14.80 7.96 37.74
C THR A 39 15.80 7.88 38.89
N LEU A 40 15.51 8.52 40.03
CA LEU A 40 16.35 8.44 41.22
C LEU A 40 16.35 7.03 41.84
N ARG A 41 15.21 6.34 41.85
CA ARG A 41 15.10 4.96 42.36
C ARG A 41 15.85 3.98 41.47
N SER A 42 15.76 4.14 40.15
CA SER A 42 16.49 3.29 39.20
C SER A 42 18.00 3.47 39.32
N ASP A 43 18.49 4.72 39.41
CA ASP A 43 19.92 5.00 39.60
C ASP A 43 20.44 4.40 40.92
N ARG A 44 19.66 4.51 42.00
CA ARG A 44 20.00 3.92 43.31
C ARG A 44 20.06 2.39 43.25
N LYS A 45 19.17 1.75 42.48
CA LYS A 45 19.17 0.29 42.30
C LYS A 45 20.36 -0.16 41.46
N ALA A 46 20.73 0.59 40.41
CA ALA A 46 21.90 0.34 39.59
C ALA A 46 23.21 0.45 40.39
N ARG A 47 23.35 1.48 41.23
CA ARG A 47 24.49 1.62 42.15
C ARG A 47 24.57 0.45 43.14
N LYS A 48 23.43 0.00 43.69
CA LYS A 48 23.37 -1.14 44.62
C LYS A 48 23.76 -2.47 43.95
N SER A 49 23.50 -2.64 42.65
CA SER A 49 23.95 -3.85 41.92
C SER A 49 25.44 -3.88 41.62
N GLN A 50 26.11 -2.72 41.55
CA GLN A 50 27.56 -2.64 41.28
C GLN A 50 28.44 -2.85 42.51
N ASP A 51 27.92 -2.67 43.72
CA ASP A 51 28.64 -2.85 44.99
C ASP A 51 29.12 -4.31 45.25
N GLY A 52 28.62 -5.28 44.48
CA GLY A 52 29.02 -6.69 44.56
C GLY A 52 30.10 -7.13 43.57
N GLN A 53 30.55 -6.25 42.67
CA GLN A 53 31.43 -6.60 41.55
C GLN A 53 32.86 -6.09 41.69
N GLY A 54 33.43 -5.98 42.90
CA GLY A 54 34.87 -5.74 43.10
C GLY A 54 35.49 -4.50 42.42
N VAL A 55 34.67 -3.61 41.85
CA VAL A 55 35.12 -2.34 41.28
C VAL A 55 35.41 -1.42 42.47
N PRO A 56 36.61 -0.83 42.57
CA PRO A 56 36.91 0.09 43.67
C PRO A 56 35.87 1.20 43.68
N ALA A 57 35.19 1.36 44.82
CA ALA A 57 34.18 2.40 44.99
C ALA A 57 34.78 3.75 44.56
N GLY A 58 34.04 4.57 43.80
CA GLY A 58 34.57 5.84 43.26
C GLY A 58 35.23 6.73 44.32
N ARG A 59 34.81 6.61 45.59
CA ARG A 59 35.45 7.28 46.75
C ARG A 59 36.91 6.85 46.99
N MET A 60 37.28 5.61 46.72
CA MET A 60 38.66 5.13 46.79
C MET A 60 39.51 5.68 45.64
N VAL A 61 38.94 5.79 44.44
CA VAL A 61 39.61 6.38 43.27
C VAL A 61 39.83 7.88 43.47
N GLU A 62 38.81 8.59 44.00
CA GLU A 62 38.91 10.00 44.40
C GLU A 62 39.98 10.18 45.49
N LYS A 63 40.01 9.30 46.50
CA LYS A 63 41.00 9.35 47.58
C LYS A 63 42.43 9.07 47.08
N SER A 64 42.62 8.14 46.14
CA SER A 64 43.92 7.92 45.52
C SER A 64 44.36 9.09 44.64
N ALA A 65 43.44 9.69 43.89
CA ALA A 65 43.72 10.86 43.06
C ALA A 65 44.02 12.11 43.91
N GLU A 66 43.41 12.21 45.11
CA GLU A 66 43.72 13.27 46.08
C GLU A 66 45.10 13.08 46.70
N ILE A 67 45.47 11.84 47.07
CA ILE A 67 46.82 11.53 47.58
C ILE A 67 47.89 11.82 46.51
N GLU A 68 47.61 11.51 45.24
CA GLU A 68 48.51 11.80 44.12
C GLU A 68 48.63 13.30 43.82
N ARG A 69 47.53 14.07 43.95
CA ARG A 69 47.57 15.54 43.82
C ARG A 69 48.32 16.23 44.97
N VAL A 70 48.31 15.64 46.17
CA VAL A 70 48.99 16.20 47.35
C VAL A 70 50.48 15.87 47.36
N SER A 71 50.90 14.75 46.77
CA SER A 71 52.32 14.33 46.73
C SER A 71 53.15 15.01 45.64
N ALA A 72 52.51 15.59 44.62
CA ALA A 72 53.17 16.40 43.61
C ALA A 72 53.36 17.84 44.10
N ALA A 73 54.60 18.31 44.19
CA ALA A 73 54.90 19.71 44.52
C ALA A 73 54.33 20.64 43.43
N VAL A 74 53.22 21.31 43.74
CA VAL A 74 52.57 22.26 42.83
C VAL A 74 53.42 23.50 42.72
N VAL A 75 53.93 23.78 41.51
CA VAL A 75 54.58 25.06 41.19
C VAL A 75 53.51 26.16 41.29
N PRO A 76 53.69 27.22 42.10
CA PRO A 76 52.71 28.28 42.18
C PRO A 76 52.63 28.99 40.83
N ALA A 77 51.46 28.94 40.20
CA ALA A 77 51.18 29.72 39.00
C ALA A 77 51.35 31.21 39.34
N SER A 78 52.09 31.93 38.50
CA SER A 78 52.16 33.39 38.61
C SER A 78 50.74 33.94 38.53
N LYS A 79 50.38 34.85 39.44
CA LYS A 79 49.10 35.54 39.40
C LYS A 79 49.08 36.42 38.15
N GLY A 80 48.65 35.86 37.03
CA GLY A 80 48.24 36.65 35.88
C GLY A 80 47.08 37.53 36.29
N GLU A 81 47.13 38.81 35.88
CA GLU A 81 46.08 39.78 36.11
C GLU A 81 44.73 39.18 35.70
N VAL A 82 43.76 39.18 36.62
CA VAL A 82 42.43 38.63 36.35
C VAL A 82 41.80 39.51 35.28
N ALA A 83 41.74 39.00 34.05
CA ALA A 83 41.05 39.69 32.97
C ALA A 83 39.60 39.93 33.39
N GLU A 84 39.19 41.21 33.42
CA GLU A 84 37.84 41.61 33.78
C GLU A 84 36.85 40.99 32.79
N PHE A 85 35.86 40.25 33.32
CA PHE A 85 34.87 39.57 32.50
C PHE A 85 34.03 40.59 31.76
N THR A 86 34.33 40.79 30.48
CA THR A 86 33.48 41.57 29.58
C THR A 86 32.36 40.65 29.11
N PRO A 87 31.08 40.92 29.45
CA PRO A 87 29.98 40.12 28.92
C PRO A 87 29.99 40.21 27.39
N PRO A 88 29.84 39.08 26.68
CA PRO A 88 29.75 39.09 25.22
C PRO A 88 28.62 40.01 24.75
N ASP A 89 28.86 40.76 23.67
CA ASP A 89 27.92 41.70 23.07
C ASP A 89 26.55 41.01 22.84
N PRO A 90 25.42 41.58 23.33
CA PRO A 90 24.09 41.00 23.17
C PRO A 90 23.71 40.71 21.71
N GLU A 91 24.32 41.36 20.71
CA GLU A 91 24.08 41.05 19.29
C GLU A 91 24.78 39.76 18.82
N THR A 92 25.83 39.32 19.52
CA THR A 92 26.51 38.04 19.26
C THR A 92 25.85 36.85 19.99
N ILE A 93 24.79 37.09 20.77
CA ILE A 93 23.88 36.05 21.27
C ILE A 93 22.95 35.61 20.11
N GLY A 94 23.58 35.14 19.04
CA GLY A 94 22.91 34.42 17.96
C GLY A 94 22.24 33.17 18.50
N VAL A 95 21.27 32.67 17.73
CA VAL A 95 20.50 31.45 18.03
C VAL A 95 21.46 30.35 18.51
N ASN A 96 21.31 29.92 19.78
CA ASN A 96 22.17 28.88 20.34
C ASN A 96 22.05 27.61 19.47
N ARG A 97 23.15 26.87 19.25
CA ARG A 97 23.13 25.56 18.57
C ARG A 97 21.96 24.68 19.00
N ARG A 98 21.64 24.62 20.29
CA ARG A 98 20.49 23.85 20.81
C ARG A 98 19.15 24.41 20.34
N GLN A 99 19.01 25.73 20.29
CA GLN A 99 17.82 26.39 19.77
C GLN A 99 17.70 26.19 18.26
N PHE A 100 18.79 26.28 17.51
CA PHE A 100 18.83 26.03 16.07
C PHE A 100 18.38 24.59 15.77
N LEU A 101 19.00 23.60 16.43
CA LEU A 101 18.69 22.18 16.21
C LEU A 101 17.26 21.81 16.65
N ASN A 102 16.79 22.33 17.79
CA ASN A 102 15.42 22.05 18.24
C ASN A 102 14.38 22.72 17.33
N ARG A 103 14.64 23.95 16.89
CA ARG A 103 13.73 24.65 15.96
C ARG A 103 13.71 23.95 14.62
N SER A 104 14.86 23.63 14.05
CA SER A 104 14.94 22.96 12.75
C SER A 104 14.27 21.58 12.79
N ALA A 105 14.51 20.79 13.83
CA ALA A 105 13.87 19.49 14.01
C ALA A 105 12.34 19.61 14.08
N VAL A 106 11.82 20.51 14.93
CA VAL A 106 10.37 20.72 15.06
C VAL A 106 9.78 21.25 13.76
N THR A 107 10.43 22.20 13.08
CA THR A 107 9.92 22.75 11.82
C THR A 107 9.89 21.72 10.71
N LEU A 108 10.92 20.88 10.58
CA LEU A 108 10.98 19.86 9.54
C LEU A 108 9.95 18.76 9.78
N THR A 109 9.80 18.31 11.03
CA THR A 109 8.78 17.31 11.39
C THR A 109 7.38 17.87 11.21
N ALA A 110 7.11 19.09 11.65
CA ALA A 110 5.79 19.73 11.48
C ALA A 110 5.45 19.93 9.99
N PHE A 111 6.42 20.39 9.20
CA PHE A 111 6.21 20.57 7.76
C PHE A 111 5.98 19.23 7.05
N GLY A 112 6.80 18.21 7.32
CA GLY A 112 6.65 16.90 6.69
C GLY A 112 5.33 16.20 7.03
N THR A 113 4.89 16.30 8.29
CA THR A 113 3.59 15.75 8.70
C THR A 113 2.42 16.53 8.11
N ALA A 114 2.51 17.86 8.05
CA ALA A 114 1.48 18.70 7.43
C ALA A 114 1.35 18.45 5.92
N THR A 115 2.46 18.31 5.19
CA THR A 115 2.41 18.04 3.73
C THR A 115 1.89 16.64 3.44
N PHE A 116 2.30 15.62 4.20
CA PHE A 116 1.75 14.27 4.06
C PHE A 116 0.25 14.23 4.38
N GLY A 117 -0.18 14.89 5.47
CA GLY A 117 -1.59 15.01 5.83
C GLY A 117 -2.43 15.72 4.76
N ALA A 118 -1.92 16.82 4.21
CA ALA A 118 -2.59 17.54 3.14
C ALA A 118 -2.67 16.71 1.84
N ALA A 119 -1.57 16.08 1.43
CA ALA A 119 -1.53 15.26 0.22
C ALA A 119 -2.44 14.03 0.32
N SER A 120 -2.46 13.34 1.47
CA SER A 120 -3.34 12.20 1.71
C SER A 120 -4.82 12.60 1.75
N MET A 121 -5.15 13.74 2.38
CA MET A 121 -6.52 14.27 2.37
C MET A 121 -6.99 14.60 0.95
N VAL A 122 -6.13 15.25 0.14
CA VAL A 122 -6.43 15.54 -1.26
C VAL A 122 -6.60 14.24 -2.04
N ALA A 123 -5.72 13.26 -1.88
CA ALA A 123 -5.83 11.97 -2.57
C ALA A 123 -7.11 11.21 -2.19
N TYR A 124 -7.52 11.24 -0.92
CA TYR A 124 -8.74 10.59 -0.46
C TYR A 124 -10.01 11.29 -0.95
N LEU A 125 -10.00 12.62 -0.99
CA LEU A 125 -11.14 13.43 -1.42
C LEU A 125 -11.21 13.60 -2.95
N TRP A 126 -10.15 13.24 -3.67
CA TRP A 126 -10.13 13.28 -5.14
C TRP A 126 -10.90 12.08 -5.67
N PRO A 127 -12.04 12.27 -6.37
CA PRO A 127 -12.72 11.16 -7.00
C PRO A 127 -11.82 10.63 -8.11
N THR A 128 -11.13 9.52 -7.85
CA THR A 128 -10.52 8.75 -8.92
C THR A 128 -11.69 8.17 -9.72
N GLY A 129 -11.80 8.50 -11.00
CA GLY A 129 -12.81 7.96 -11.91
C GLY A 129 -12.73 6.44 -12.12
N SER A 130 -11.99 5.73 -11.27
CA SER A 130 -11.98 4.28 -11.18
C SER A 130 -13.25 3.84 -10.49
N SER A 131 -14.30 3.63 -11.28
CA SER A 131 -15.46 2.90 -10.83
C SER A 131 -15.00 1.53 -10.31
N GLY A 132 -15.24 1.23 -9.04
CA GLY A 132 -14.98 -0.09 -8.48
C GLY A 132 -15.90 -1.16 -9.08
N PHE A 133 -15.68 -2.41 -8.72
CA PHE A 133 -16.56 -3.53 -9.11
C PHE A 133 -18.04 -3.19 -8.88
N GLY A 134 -18.90 -3.44 -9.88
CA GLY A 134 -20.31 -3.03 -9.91
C GLY A 134 -20.63 -1.91 -10.91
N SER A 135 -19.74 -1.64 -11.85
CA SER A 135 -19.80 -0.48 -12.75
C SER A 135 -19.12 -0.76 -14.11
N LYS A 136 -19.16 0.23 -15.02
CA LYS A 136 -18.39 0.20 -16.26
C LYS A 136 -16.91 0.47 -15.97
N ILE A 137 -16.07 -0.49 -16.33
CA ILE A 137 -14.61 -0.44 -16.19
C ILE A 137 -13.99 -0.49 -17.58
N ASN A 138 -13.12 0.48 -17.89
CA ASN A 138 -12.35 0.49 -19.12
C ASN A 138 -11.13 -0.43 -18.97
N MET A 139 -11.05 -1.48 -19.79
CA MET A 139 -9.97 -2.47 -19.76
C MET A 139 -8.73 -2.04 -20.56
N GLY A 140 -8.83 -0.96 -21.34
CA GLY A 140 -7.80 -0.47 -22.25
C GLY A 140 -8.17 -0.65 -23.72
N LYS A 141 -7.19 -0.42 -24.59
CA LYS A 141 -7.36 -0.59 -26.04
C LYS A 141 -7.35 -2.06 -26.42
N ILE A 142 -8.16 -2.42 -27.41
CA ILE A 142 -8.28 -3.81 -27.89
C ILE A 142 -6.94 -4.38 -28.34
N ALA A 143 -6.17 -3.65 -29.15
CA ALA A 143 -4.86 -4.12 -29.65
C ALA A 143 -3.85 -4.43 -28.53
N ASP A 144 -3.86 -3.62 -27.46
CA ASP A 144 -2.99 -3.85 -26.31
C ASP A 144 -3.45 -5.08 -25.51
N LEU A 145 -4.76 -5.28 -25.41
CA LEU A 145 -5.36 -6.45 -24.75
C LEU A 145 -5.07 -7.73 -25.51
N GLU A 146 -5.18 -7.73 -26.83
CA GLU A 146 -4.86 -8.90 -27.67
C GLU A 146 -3.41 -9.33 -27.47
N SER A 147 -2.48 -8.37 -27.53
CA SER A 147 -1.05 -8.63 -27.29
C SER A 147 -0.79 -9.19 -25.89
N ALA A 148 -1.49 -8.67 -24.88
CA ALA A 148 -1.39 -9.14 -23.50
C ALA A 148 -2.01 -10.54 -23.31
N ILE A 149 -3.10 -10.86 -24.02
CA ILE A 149 -3.72 -12.19 -24.03
C ILE A 149 -2.76 -13.20 -24.64
N ASP A 150 -2.15 -12.88 -25.79
CA ASP A 150 -1.19 -13.77 -26.45
C ASP A 150 0.05 -14.01 -25.56
N GLY A 151 0.52 -12.97 -24.85
CA GLY A 151 1.60 -13.10 -23.85
C GLY A 151 1.22 -13.87 -22.58
N ALA A 152 -0.08 -14.05 -22.30
CA ALA A 152 -0.62 -14.77 -21.16
C ALA A 152 -1.24 -16.13 -21.54
N ASN A 153 -0.77 -16.74 -22.64
CA ASN A 153 -1.26 -18.02 -23.15
C ASN A 153 -2.78 -18.06 -23.33
N GLY A 154 -3.40 -16.97 -23.80
CA GLY A 154 -4.83 -16.90 -24.07
C GLY A 154 -5.70 -16.50 -22.87
N PHE A 155 -5.13 -16.32 -21.67
CA PHE A 155 -5.86 -16.02 -20.43
C PHE A 155 -5.35 -14.75 -19.75
N LEU A 156 -5.99 -13.61 -20.03
CA LEU A 156 -5.62 -12.34 -19.38
C LEU A 156 -6.48 -12.08 -18.15
N TYR A 157 -5.88 -12.10 -16.96
CA TYR A 157 -6.57 -11.73 -15.73
C TYR A 157 -6.62 -10.21 -15.54
N LYS A 158 -7.82 -9.65 -15.28
CA LYS A 158 -8.02 -8.25 -14.91
C LYS A 158 -8.59 -8.14 -13.49
N PRO A 159 -7.74 -7.87 -12.46
CA PRO A 159 -8.18 -7.84 -11.07
C PRO A 159 -9.21 -6.76 -10.78
N GLU A 160 -9.17 -5.63 -11.49
CA GLU A 160 -10.11 -4.51 -11.33
C GLU A 160 -11.55 -4.96 -11.63
N ALA A 161 -11.70 -5.86 -12.60
CA ALA A 161 -12.97 -6.44 -13.02
C ALA A 161 -13.33 -7.75 -12.32
N ARG A 162 -12.34 -8.38 -11.66
CA ARG A 162 -12.41 -9.77 -11.18
C ARG A 162 -12.80 -10.72 -12.32
N ALA A 163 -12.24 -10.48 -13.50
CA ALA A 163 -12.63 -11.13 -14.74
C ALA A 163 -11.41 -11.69 -15.49
N TRP A 164 -11.66 -12.73 -16.26
CA TRP A 164 -10.76 -13.22 -17.30
C TRP A 164 -11.17 -12.61 -18.64
N VAL A 165 -10.22 -12.01 -19.35
CA VAL A 165 -10.39 -11.56 -20.73
C VAL A 165 -9.71 -12.59 -21.62
N VAL A 166 -10.48 -13.18 -22.53
CA VAL A 166 -10.04 -14.23 -23.45
C VAL A 166 -10.42 -13.87 -24.87
N ARG A 167 -9.78 -14.53 -25.86
CA ARG A 167 -10.14 -14.36 -27.27
C ARG A 167 -11.38 -15.19 -27.60
N TYR A 168 -12.34 -14.58 -28.29
CA TYR A 168 -13.44 -15.30 -28.91
C TYR A 168 -13.16 -15.51 -30.41
N PRO A 169 -13.22 -16.74 -30.94
CA PRO A 169 -12.86 -16.98 -32.33
C PRO A 169 -13.93 -16.43 -33.29
N GLY A 170 -13.51 -15.59 -34.23
CA GLY A 170 -14.39 -14.98 -35.24
C GLY A 170 -15.21 -16.00 -36.06
N ALA A 171 -14.65 -17.19 -36.30
CA ALA A 171 -15.34 -18.28 -37.00
C ALA A 171 -16.56 -18.83 -36.23
N ALA A 172 -16.59 -18.67 -34.90
CA ALA A 172 -17.70 -19.12 -34.05
C ALA A 172 -18.78 -18.05 -33.86
N LEU A 173 -18.63 -16.84 -34.42
CA LEU A 173 -19.58 -15.74 -34.22
C LEU A 173 -21.01 -16.06 -34.67
N GLN A 174 -21.16 -16.81 -35.76
CA GLN A 174 -22.51 -17.20 -36.22
C GLN A 174 -23.22 -18.10 -35.23
N LYS A 175 -22.51 -19.01 -34.58
CA LYS A 175 -23.06 -19.83 -33.49
C LYS A 175 -23.30 -18.99 -32.24
N ALA A 176 -22.40 -18.04 -31.96
CA ALA A 176 -22.50 -17.10 -30.85
C ALA A 176 -23.83 -16.34 -30.87
N ARG A 177 -24.22 -15.79 -32.02
CA ARG A 177 -25.44 -14.99 -32.22
C ARG A 177 -26.73 -15.74 -31.88
N ASN A 178 -26.71 -17.08 -31.94
CA ASN A 178 -27.88 -17.90 -31.64
C ASN A 178 -28.00 -18.25 -30.15
N VAL A 179 -26.97 -17.98 -29.35
CA VAL A 179 -26.85 -18.44 -27.96
C VAL A 179 -26.68 -17.27 -27.00
N TYR A 180 -25.83 -16.31 -27.35
CA TYR A 180 -25.43 -15.22 -26.48
C TYR A 180 -26.29 -13.97 -26.72
N SER A 181 -26.40 -13.16 -25.67
CA SER A 181 -27.15 -11.92 -25.69
C SER A 181 -26.36 -10.77 -26.35
N ASP A 182 -27.06 -9.73 -26.83
CA ASP A 182 -26.42 -8.58 -27.49
C ASP A 182 -25.28 -7.94 -26.68
N PRO A 183 -25.39 -7.75 -25.35
CA PRO A 183 -24.28 -7.18 -24.56
C PRO A 183 -23.06 -8.10 -24.46
N GLU A 184 -23.21 -9.41 -24.66
CA GLU A 184 -22.08 -10.33 -24.78
C GLU A 184 -21.45 -10.26 -26.18
N LEU A 185 -22.30 -10.21 -27.21
CA LEU A 185 -21.87 -10.19 -28.61
C LEU A 185 -21.04 -8.95 -28.94
N ALA A 186 -21.32 -7.79 -28.32
CA ALA A 186 -20.57 -6.56 -28.54
C ALA A 186 -19.05 -6.71 -28.31
N GLY A 187 -18.64 -7.52 -27.33
CA GLY A 187 -17.22 -7.86 -27.12
C GLY A 187 -16.73 -8.94 -28.09
N MET A 188 -17.55 -9.98 -28.28
CA MET A 188 -17.17 -11.14 -29.10
C MET A 188 -16.93 -10.77 -30.56
N GLU A 189 -17.71 -9.84 -31.11
CA GLU A 189 -17.55 -9.32 -32.47
C GLU A 189 -16.19 -8.66 -32.70
N GLU A 190 -15.62 -8.06 -31.65
CA GLU A 190 -14.27 -7.50 -31.60
C GLU A 190 -13.24 -8.53 -31.14
N GLY A 191 -13.61 -9.81 -31.09
CA GLY A 191 -12.74 -10.94 -30.77
C GLY A 191 -12.43 -11.12 -29.28
N LEU A 192 -13.11 -10.41 -28.38
CA LEU A 192 -12.84 -10.44 -26.94
C LEU A 192 -14.04 -10.93 -26.13
N LEU A 193 -13.76 -11.58 -25.00
CA LEU A 193 -14.79 -12.05 -24.08
C LEU A 193 -14.35 -11.83 -22.64
N ALA A 194 -15.23 -11.25 -21.82
CA ALA A 194 -15.02 -11.03 -20.40
C ALA A 194 -15.82 -12.05 -19.57
N LEU A 195 -15.12 -13.03 -18.99
CA LEU A 195 -15.68 -14.07 -18.14
C LEU A 195 -15.52 -13.69 -16.67
N TYR A 196 -16.58 -13.84 -15.89
CA TYR A 196 -16.50 -13.63 -14.45
C TYR A 196 -15.72 -14.78 -13.82
N GLN A 197 -14.70 -14.46 -13.01
CA GLN A 197 -13.87 -15.48 -12.34
C GLN A 197 -14.65 -16.36 -11.34
N LYS A 198 -15.90 -16.01 -11.01
CA LYS A 198 -16.70 -16.66 -9.98
C LYS A 198 -17.37 -17.90 -10.56
N CYS A 199 -17.14 -19.05 -9.92
CA CYS A 199 -17.76 -20.31 -10.28
C CYS A 199 -19.29 -20.26 -10.04
N PRO A 200 -20.13 -20.55 -11.04
CA PRO A 200 -21.59 -20.65 -10.90
C PRO A 200 -22.09 -21.71 -9.91
N HIS A 201 -21.23 -22.63 -9.46
CA HIS A 201 -21.59 -23.64 -8.46
C HIS A 201 -21.79 -23.02 -7.06
N LEU A 202 -20.69 -22.67 -6.39
CA LEU A 202 -20.68 -22.13 -5.02
C LEU A 202 -19.81 -20.87 -4.87
N GLY A 203 -19.36 -20.29 -5.98
CA GLY A 203 -18.68 -18.99 -5.98
C GLY A 203 -17.17 -19.01 -5.75
N CYS A 204 -16.52 -20.16 -5.81
CA CYS A 204 -15.05 -20.23 -5.84
C CYS A 204 -14.46 -19.44 -7.01
N ARG A 205 -13.24 -18.92 -6.86
CA ARG A 205 -12.48 -18.38 -8.00
C ARG A 205 -12.05 -19.54 -8.91
N VAL A 206 -12.34 -19.44 -10.20
CA VAL A 206 -11.95 -20.40 -11.21
C VAL A 206 -10.62 -19.95 -11.86
N PRO A 207 -9.52 -20.70 -11.66
CA PRO A 207 -8.28 -20.49 -12.40
C PRO A 207 -8.36 -21.11 -13.80
N GLU A 208 -7.49 -20.60 -14.67
CA GLU A 208 -7.08 -21.18 -15.94
C GLU A 208 -6.18 -22.40 -15.73
N CYS A 209 -6.20 -23.31 -16.69
CA CYS A 209 -5.30 -24.44 -16.78
C CYS A 209 -4.51 -24.33 -18.08
N GLY A 210 -3.20 -24.07 -17.97
CA GLY A 210 -2.33 -23.88 -19.13
C GLY A 210 -2.16 -25.13 -20.00
N THR A 211 -2.35 -26.33 -19.45
CA THR A 211 -2.20 -27.59 -20.20
C THR A 211 -3.45 -27.96 -20.98
N SER A 212 -4.63 -27.91 -20.36
CA SER A 212 -5.90 -28.22 -21.05
C SER A 212 -6.47 -27.05 -21.84
N GLN A 213 -5.94 -25.83 -21.63
CA GLN A 213 -6.47 -24.57 -22.16
C GLN A 213 -7.93 -24.33 -21.74
N TRP A 214 -8.30 -24.80 -20.56
CA TRP A 214 -9.63 -24.71 -19.98
C TRP A 214 -9.60 -23.99 -18.63
N PHE A 215 -10.76 -23.58 -18.14
CA PHE A 215 -10.94 -23.12 -16.76
C PHE A 215 -11.38 -24.27 -15.88
N GLU A 216 -10.66 -24.52 -14.78
CA GLU A 216 -10.85 -25.70 -13.94
C GLU A 216 -10.97 -25.30 -12.47
N CYS A 217 -12.18 -25.43 -11.92
CA CYS A 217 -12.47 -25.00 -10.56
C CYS A 217 -11.96 -26.04 -9.53
N PRO A 218 -10.98 -25.70 -8.67
CA PRO A 218 -10.34 -26.66 -7.78
C PRO A 218 -11.24 -27.13 -6.62
N CYS A 219 -12.31 -26.39 -6.31
CA CYS A 219 -13.16 -26.71 -5.17
C CYS A 219 -13.95 -28.02 -5.33
N HIS A 220 -14.57 -28.23 -6.49
CA HIS A 220 -15.45 -29.39 -6.75
C HIS A 220 -15.32 -29.92 -8.19
N GLY A 221 -14.30 -29.46 -8.91
CA GLY A 221 -13.96 -29.94 -10.25
C GLY A 221 -14.91 -29.55 -11.38
N SER A 222 -15.55 -28.38 -11.31
CA SER A 222 -16.26 -27.85 -12.48
C SER A 222 -15.26 -27.40 -13.55
N GLN A 223 -15.50 -27.80 -14.79
CA GLN A 223 -14.62 -27.55 -15.93
C GLN A 223 -15.36 -26.77 -16.99
N TYR A 224 -14.70 -25.78 -17.57
CA TYR A 224 -15.21 -24.92 -18.63
C TYR A 224 -14.16 -24.78 -19.72
N ASN A 225 -14.56 -24.72 -20.98
CA ASN A 225 -13.61 -24.46 -22.07
C ASN A 225 -13.05 -23.02 -22.00
N GLN A 226 -12.18 -22.65 -22.94
CA GLN A 226 -11.53 -21.34 -22.97
C GLN A 226 -12.50 -20.16 -23.03
N VAL A 227 -13.73 -20.36 -23.53
CA VAL A 227 -14.79 -19.34 -23.60
C VAL A 227 -15.83 -19.46 -22.47
N GLY A 228 -15.53 -20.24 -21.44
CA GLY A 228 -16.34 -20.39 -20.24
C GLY A 228 -17.59 -21.27 -20.40
N GLU A 229 -17.73 -22.00 -21.50
CA GLU A 229 -18.83 -22.96 -21.68
C GLU A 229 -18.59 -24.21 -20.85
N LYS A 230 -19.61 -24.69 -20.13
CA LYS A 230 -19.47 -25.82 -19.22
C LYS A 230 -19.17 -27.12 -19.98
N LYS A 231 -18.10 -27.81 -19.55
CA LYS A 231 -17.71 -29.13 -20.05
C LYS A 231 -17.87 -30.24 -19.01
N GLY A 232 -17.69 -29.94 -17.71
CA GLY A 232 -17.72 -30.97 -16.65
C GLY A 232 -18.04 -30.45 -15.25
N GLY A 233 -18.22 -31.39 -14.33
CA GLY A 233 -18.44 -31.16 -12.90
C GLY A 233 -19.83 -30.63 -12.50
N PRO A 234 -20.00 -30.22 -11.22
CA PRO A 234 -21.32 -30.00 -10.61
C PRO A 234 -21.97 -28.64 -10.90
N ALA A 235 -21.26 -27.67 -11.49
CA ALA A 235 -21.85 -26.37 -11.80
C ALA A 235 -23.10 -26.50 -12.70
N PRO A 236 -24.18 -25.74 -12.47
CA PRO A 236 -25.43 -25.91 -13.21
C PRO A 236 -25.42 -25.27 -14.61
N ARG A 237 -24.41 -24.45 -14.94
CA ARG A 237 -24.27 -23.70 -16.20
C ARG A 237 -22.81 -23.36 -16.48
N GLY A 238 -22.52 -22.75 -17.62
CA GLY A 238 -21.19 -22.18 -17.93
C GLY A 238 -20.87 -20.96 -17.07
N MET A 239 -19.63 -20.47 -17.16
CA MET A 239 -19.18 -19.29 -16.43
C MET A 239 -20.02 -18.06 -16.77
N ASP A 240 -20.38 -17.31 -15.73
CA ASP A 240 -21.09 -16.05 -15.90
C ASP A 240 -20.20 -15.04 -16.63
N ARG A 241 -20.82 -14.09 -17.32
CA ARG A 241 -20.14 -13.07 -18.13
C ARG A 241 -20.54 -11.68 -17.70
N PHE A 242 -19.86 -10.69 -18.23
CA PHE A 242 -20.23 -9.30 -18.07
C PHE A 242 -20.73 -8.73 -19.38
N ALA A 243 -21.66 -7.78 -19.31
CA ALA A 243 -22.01 -6.96 -20.47
C ALA A 243 -20.76 -6.18 -20.93
N MET A 244 -20.48 -6.22 -22.23
CA MET A 244 -19.33 -5.59 -22.86
C MET A 244 -19.79 -4.48 -23.80
N GLU A 245 -18.93 -3.50 -23.99
CA GLU A 245 -19.14 -2.36 -24.88
C GLU A 245 -17.79 -1.98 -25.48
N VAL A 246 -17.80 -1.61 -26.76
CA VAL A 246 -16.60 -1.08 -27.42
C VAL A 246 -16.87 0.36 -27.81
N SER A 247 -16.07 1.27 -27.26
CA SER A 247 -16.21 2.71 -27.47
C SER A 247 -14.85 3.33 -27.80
N GLY A 248 -14.71 3.82 -29.03
CA GLY A 248 -13.49 4.47 -29.49
C GLY A 248 -12.26 3.57 -29.46
N GLY A 249 -12.42 2.27 -29.76
CA GLY A 249 -11.35 1.26 -29.73
C GLY A 249 -10.96 0.78 -28.33
N ASN A 250 -11.63 1.26 -27.28
CA ASN A 250 -11.45 0.76 -25.92
C ASN A 250 -12.49 -0.32 -25.62
N PHE A 251 -12.03 -1.39 -24.96
CA PHE A 251 -12.87 -2.45 -24.46
C PHE A 251 -13.37 -2.10 -23.07
N VAL A 252 -14.68 -1.96 -22.91
CA VAL A 252 -15.33 -1.59 -21.66
C VAL A 252 -16.17 -2.75 -21.17
N VAL A 253 -16.05 -3.08 -19.90
CA VAL A 253 -16.80 -4.18 -19.26
C VAL A 253 -17.66 -3.61 -18.14
N ASN A 254 -18.95 -3.88 -18.18
CA ASN A 254 -19.90 -3.50 -17.14
C ASN A 254 -20.02 -4.60 -16.07
N THR A 255 -19.24 -4.46 -15.00
CA THR A 255 -19.25 -5.40 -13.86
C THR A 255 -20.51 -5.32 -12.98
N GLY A 256 -21.36 -4.30 -13.19
CA GLY A 256 -22.68 -4.20 -12.54
C GLY A 256 -23.77 -5.00 -13.26
N ALA A 257 -23.52 -5.45 -14.49
CA ALA A 257 -24.45 -6.25 -15.29
C ALA A 257 -23.84 -7.63 -15.54
N ILE A 258 -24.06 -8.54 -14.59
CA ILE A 258 -23.67 -9.95 -14.70
C ILE A 258 -24.73 -10.67 -15.55
N ILE A 259 -24.26 -11.40 -16.56
CA ILE A 259 -25.08 -12.22 -17.44
C ILE A 259 -24.80 -13.68 -17.06
N GLU A 260 -25.85 -14.44 -16.77
CA GLU A 260 -25.68 -15.84 -16.40
C GLU A 260 -25.06 -16.62 -17.56
N GLY A 261 -24.13 -17.52 -17.22
CA GLY A 261 -23.47 -18.33 -18.22
C GLY A 261 -24.43 -19.25 -18.96
N PRO A 262 -24.02 -19.75 -20.13
CA PRO A 262 -24.91 -20.45 -21.04
C PRO A 262 -25.30 -21.82 -20.44
N PRO A 263 -26.44 -22.38 -20.87
CA PRO A 263 -26.91 -23.67 -20.37
C PRO A 263 -25.93 -24.80 -20.72
N ILE A 264 -26.05 -25.90 -19.96
CA ILE A 264 -25.25 -27.12 -20.17
C ILE A 264 -25.46 -27.63 -21.60
N GLY A 265 -24.38 -28.05 -22.26
CA GLY A 265 -24.39 -28.55 -23.64
C GLY A 265 -24.11 -27.48 -24.70
N THR A 266 -24.00 -26.21 -24.30
CA THR A 266 -23.52 -25.14 -25.17
C THR A 266 -22.08 -25.41 -25.59
N ASN A 267 -21.81 -25.42 -26.90
CA ASN A 267 -20.47 -25.60 -27.46
C ASN A 267 -20.33 -24.80 -28.76
N THR A 268 -20.11 -23.48 -28.65
CA THR A 268 -20.06 -22.60 -29.83
C THR A 268 -18.73 -22.72 -30.57
N THR A 269 -17.63 -22.92 -29.85
CA THR A 269 -16.28 -23.00 -30.43
C THR A 269 -15.91 -24.41 -30.91
N GLY A 270 -16.53 -25.45 -30.34
CA GLY A 270 -16.12 -26.84 -30.59
C GLY A 270 -14.79 -27.19 -29.94
N GLN A 271 -14.23 -26.31 -29.09
CA GLN A 271 -12.94 -26.55 -28.44
C GLN A 271 -13.07 -27.70 -27.44
N GLU A 272 -12.22 -28.70 -27.61
CA GLU A 272 -11.99 -29.78 -26.64
C GLU A 272 -10.72 -29.50 -25.84
N ALA A 273 -10.43 -30.30 -24.81
CA ALA A 273 -9.24 -30.10 -24.00
C ALA A 273 -7.98 -30.37 -24.84
N GLU A 274 -7.05 -29.41 -24.86
CA GLU A 274 -5.84 -29.51 -25.69
C GLU A 274 -4.76 -30.40 -25.06
N GLY A 275 -4.85 -30.60 -23.75
CA GLY A 275 -3.91 -31.37 -22.96
C GLY A 275 -4.53 -31.86 -21.65
N PRO A 276 -3.71 -32.41 -20.74
CA PRO A 276 -4.20 -32.97 -19.49
C PRO A 276 -4.83 -31.88 -18.61
N HIS A 277 -5.86 -32.27 -17.85
CA HIS A 277 -6.48 -31.41 -16.85
C HIS A 277 -5.51 -31.12 -15.70
N CYS A 278 -5.53 -29.89 -15.21
CA CYS A 278 -4.76 -29.46 -14.04
C CYS A 278 -5.38 -30.00 -12.75
N ILE A 279 -6.71 -30.19 -12.73
CA ILE A 279 -7.40 -30.89 -11.65
C ILE A 279 -7.52 -32.38 -11.98
N GLY A 280 -7.04 -33.25 -11.07
CA GLY A 280 -7.17 -34.71 -11.21
C GLY A 280 -5.91 -35.47 -11.62
N ALA A 281 -4.77 -34.81 -11.86
CA ALA A 281 -3.48 -35.48 -12.07
C ALA A 281 -2.87 -36.12 -10.80
N ALA A 282 -3.60 -36.15 -9.69
CA ALA A 282 -3.11 -36.60 -8.37
C ALA A 282 -3.84 -37.84 -7.79
N THR A 283 -4.53 -38.64 -8.60
CA THR A 283 -5.06 -39.94 -8.16
C THR A 283 -5.15 -40.91 -9.34
N GLY A 284 -4.06 -41.59 -9.64
CA GLY A 284 -4.02 -42.54 -10.75
C GLY A 284 -2.80 -43.46 -10.70
N GLU A 285 -2.41 -43.91 -9.51
CA GLU A 285 -1.65 -45.15 -9.38
C GLU A 285 -2.67 -46.27 -9.17
N HIS A 286 -2.77 -47.13 -10.19
CA HIS A 286 -3.38 -48.45 -10.11
C HIS A 286 -2.46 -49.43 -9.37
#